data_AF-A0A1Q8B1A7-F1
#
_entry.id   AF-A0A1Q8B1A7-F1
#
_cell.length_a   1.000
_cell.length_b   1.000
_cell.length_c   1.000
_cell.angle_alpha   90.00
_cell.angle_beta   90.00
_cell.angle_gamma   90.00
#
_symmetry.space_group_name_H-M   'P 1'
#
loop_
_entity.id
_entity.type
_entity.pdbx_description
1 polymer ?
#
loop_
_entity_poly.entity_id
_entity_poly.type
_entity_poly.pdbx_seq_one_letter_code
_entity_poly.pdbx_strand_id
1 'polypeptide(L)'
;MNTMLQDLRFASRMLAKSPAFAATAVFTLALGIGANTAIFSVMNAVLLRFLPVPNPERLVCLHYHNQPRETSQTGYGDLSLSQPAFEAMRTQRHVFSDLVGFVPLSFSKTVVRFGDAPEEAAVDMVSGNFFSGLGVVPARGRMLTPEDESQHTQVAVLSYNCWTRRFARNPSAPGQTLYIKGMPFTIVGVAAHDFFGVERGGSTDLWIPLQTMIGRLAPGVSEKQALAQLQPVYERVAYLGTAGRRADEQPPRIYFTPARGIAGLRESVDTPLRALMVAVGLVLVIACSNVAMLLVARNSARQREFSLRSALGAGRVRLFRQLLTESLLLVAAGGAAGWLLAVWVSEALARWAGSDVNLAPDRAVLFFTLAISFVAALVFGFAPLRSVSRVPPWVALRTSGTSASQDRAGFRAGQIVVTMQMALCLALLVGAGLAVRTLLNLENANLGLRAQGLLVFGITPPQSLHNDPEVIRFYQGLMDRLRILPSVESATFVQIRPGTGGSNNTIAFVDGVQPHEKIIDSMVRWNAVGPDFFHVVGTPILLGRDFTDADSASALKVAVVNQTFVERYLPGHQPLGHHIAIDGENGAQYMIVGVAQNSKYRRVREQDSPMAYFP
;
A
#
# COMPACT_ATOMS: atom_id res chain seq x y z
N MET A 1 -16.10 22.18 44.57
CA MET A 1 -15.71 20.77 44.31
C MET A 1 -16.77 19.73 44.72
N ASN A 2 -17.49 19.86 45.85
CA ASN A 2 -18.46 18.85 46.31
C ASN A 2 -19.64 18.56 45.35
N THR A 3 -20.01 19.51 44.49
CA THR A 3 -21.15 19.40 43.58
C THR A 3 -20.85 18.61 42.30
N MET A 4 -19.62 18.65 41.77
CA MET A 4 -19.23 17.83 40.60
C MET A 4 -19.05 16.35 40.97
N LEU A 5 -18.47 16.07 42.14
CA LEU A 5 -18.27 14.70 42.62
C LEU A 5 -19.62 14.00 42.89
N GLN A 6 -20.61 14.76 43.39
CA GLN A 6 -21.97 14.27 43.56
C GLN A 6 -22.62 13.90 42.22
N ASP A 7 -22.45 14.72 41.19
CA ASP A 7 -23.01 14.43 39.86
C ASP A 7 -22.34 13.23 39.20
N LEU A 8 -21.02 13.06 39.34
CA LEU A 8 -20.29 11.87 38.88
C LEU A 8 -20.75 10.58 39.59
N ARG A 9 -20.89 10.62 40.93
CA ARG A 9 -21.44 9.50 41.72
C ARG A 9 -22.89 9.20 41.35
N PHE A 10 -23.66 10.23 41.05
CA PHE A 10 -25.03 10.06 40.60
C PHE A 10 -25.09 9.42 39.20
N ALA A 11 -24.32 9.94 38.25
CA ALA A 11 -24.27 9.44 36.88
C ALA A 11 -23.83 7.97 36.82
N SER A 12 -22.78 7.61 37.56
CA SER A 12 -22.31 6.21 37.66
C SER A 12 -23.37 5.29 38.26
N ARG A 13 -24.07 5.69 39.33
CA ARG A 13 -25.18 4.91 39.89
C ARG A 13 -26.34 4.77 38.90
N MET A 14 -26.65 5.81 38.14
CA MET A 14 -27.72 5.75 37.13
C MET A 14 -27.38 4.82 35.97
N LEU A 15 -26.12 4.79 35.54
CA LEU A 15 -25.67 3.84 34.52
C LEU A 15 -25.72 2.40 35.04
N ALA A 16 -25.29 2.15 36.29
CA ALA A 16 -25.36 0.83 36.93
C ALA A 16 -26.81 0.32 37.10
N LYS A 17 -27.79 1.22 37.28
CA LYS A 17 -29.22 0.87 37.33
C LYS A 17 -29.83 0.51 35.98
N SER A 18 -29.21 0.90 34.87
CA SER A 18 -29.66 0.62 33.51
C SER A 18 -28.53 -0.04 32.70
N PRO A 19 -28.08 -1.25 33.08
CA PRO A 19 -26.87 -1.87 32.54
C PRO A 19 -27.00 -2.18 31.05
N ALA A 20 -28.18 -2.64 30.58
CA ALA A 20 -28.42 -2.90 29.16
C ALA A 20 -28.25 -1.63 28.31
N PHE A 21 -28.85 -0.50 28.74
CA PHE A 21 -28.67 0.78 28.05
C PHE A 21 -27.21 1.23 28.04
N ALA A 22 -26.53 1.15 29.19
CA ALA A 22 -25.15 1.59 29.31
C ALA A 22 -24.23 0.73 28.42
N ALA A 23 -24.40 -0.59 28.43
CA ALA A 23 -23.63 -1.51 27.60
C ALA A 23 -23.85 -1.25 26.10
N THR A 24 -25.11 -1.14 25.65
CA THR A 24 -25.42 -0.88 24.23
C THR A 24 -24.87 0.47 23.78
N ALA A 25 -25.01 1.53 24.59
CA ALA A 25 -24.49 2.85 24.26
C ALA A 25 -22.95 2.88 24.21
N VAL A 26 -22.29 2.28 25.19
CA VAL A 26 -20.82 2.18 25.24
C VAL A 26 -20.29 1.35 24.07
N PHE A 27 -20.90 0.21 23.77
CA PHE A 27 -20.48 -0.65 22.65
C PHE A 27 -20.65 0.05 21.30
N THR A 28 -21.78 0.74 21.10
CA THR A 28 -22.04 1.49 19.87
C THR A 28 -21.03 2.63 19.67
N LEU A 29 -20.73 3.38 20.74
CA LEU A 29 -19.69 4.42 20.73
C LEU A 29 -18.30 3.84 20.51
N ALA A 30 -17.96 2.74 21.17
CA ALA A 30 -16.67 2.08 21.03
C ALA A 30 -16.44 1.60 19.59
N LEU A 31 -17.45 1.04 18.95
CA LEU A 31 -17.36 0.58 17.56
C LEU A 31 -17.24 1.76 16.60
N GLY A 32 -18.04 2.82 16.79
CA GLY A 32 -17.94 4.05 16.00
C GLY A 32 -16.58 4.74 16.13
N ILE A 33 -16.12 4.99 17.35
CA ILE A 33 -14.86 5.70 17.63
C ILE A 33 -13.65 4.82 17.27
N GLY A 34 -13.66 3.55 17.71
CA GLY A 34 -12.54 2.63 17.55
C GLY A 34 -12.29 2.21 16.10
N ALA A 35 -13.35 1.85 15.35
CA ALA A 35 -13.19 1.49 13.94
C ALA A 35 -12.73 2.68 13.09
N ASN A 36 -13.26 3.89 13.33
CA ASN A 36 -12.79 5.12 12.68
C ASN A 36 -11.32 5.40 12.99
N THR A 37 -10.94 5.28 14.25
CA THR A 37 -9.56 5.54 14.68
C THR A 37 -8.61 4.53 14.05
N ALA A 38 -8.90 3.22 14.10
CA ALA A 38 -8.04 2.18 13.51
C ALA A 38 -7.85 2.38 12.00
N ILE A 39 -8.96 2.51 11.25
CA ILE A 39 -8.91 2.59 9.79
C ILE A 39 -8.23 3.88 9.32
N PHE A 40 -8.53 5.01 9.96
CA PHE A 40 -7.83 6.24 9.64
C PHE A 40 -6.34 6.14 9.99
N SER A 41 -5.97 5.45 11.07
CA SER A 41 -4.55 5.28 11.44
C SER A 41 -3.79 4.45 10.42
N VAL A 42 -4.40 3.36 9.94
CA VAL A 42 -3.85 2.57 8.83
C VAL A 42 -3.71 3.43 7.58
N MET A 43 -4.75 4.17 7.23
CA MET A 43 -4.71 5.08 6.08
C MET A 43 -3.66 6.18 6.25
N ASN A 44 -3.53 6.76 7.45
CA ASN A 44 -2.52 7.76 7.73
C ASN A 44 -1.14 7.13 7.54
N ALA A 45 -0.88 5.98 8.14
CA ALA A 45 0.38 5.25 8.00
C ALA A 45 0.72 4.88 6.54
N VAL A 46 -0.28 4.58 5.70
CA VAL A 46 -0.09 4.07 4.34
C VAL A 46 -0.14 5.15 3.26
N LEU A 47 -1.03 6.15 3.38
CA LEU A 47 -1.29 7.15 2.33
C LEU A 47 -0.84 8.57 2.67
N LEU A 48 -0.80 8.95 3.95
CA LEU A 48 -0.65 10.34 4.37
C LEU A 48 0.60 10.59 5.21
N ARG A 49 1.24 9.54 5.72
CA ARG A 49 2.48 9.64 6.47
C ARG A 49 3.58 9.96 5.48
N PHE A 50 3.94 11.23 5.50
CA PHE A 50 5.17 11.73 4.94
C PHE A 50 6.37 10.89 5.42
N LEU A 51 7.41 10.79 4.58
CA LEU A 51 8.68 10.20 4.99
C LEU A 51 9.13 10.85 6.32
N PRO A 52 9.66 10.09 7.29
CA PRO A 52 10.05 10.58 8.61
C PRO A 52 11.36 11.37 8.53
N VAL A 53 11.32 12.45 7.77
CA VAL A 53 12.45 13.28 7.40
C VAL A 53 12.05 14.75 7.46
N PRO A 54 12.98 15.70 7.65
CA PRO A 54 12.64 17.12 7.76
C PRO A 54 11.96 17.68 6.49
N ASN A 55 10.94 18.53 6.68
CA ASN A 55 10.17 19.21 5.63
C ASN A 55 9.72 18.29 4.49
N PRO A 56 9.04 17.17 4.80
CA PRO A 56 8.77 16.13 3.81
C PRO A 56 7.76 16.57 2.74
N GLU A 57 6.97 17.62 3.00
CA GLU A 57 6.07 18.24 2.03
C GLU A 57 6.78 18.87 0.82
N ARG A 58 8.10 19.06 0.89
CA ARG A 58 8.93 19.61 -0.20
C ARG A 58 9.63 18.56 -1.04
N LEU A 59 9.53 17.29 -0.68
CA LEU A 59 10.07 16.18 -1.46
C LEU A 59 9.15 15.89 -2.64
N VAL A 60 9.73 15.70 -3.82
CA VAL A 60 9.02 15.31 -5.05
C VAL A 60 9.69 14.11 -5.71
N CYS A 61 8.88 13.21 -6.25
CA CYS A 61 9.34 12.09 -7.05
C CYS A 61 9.25 12.48 -8.53
N LEU A 62 10.31 12.20 -9.29
CA LEU A 62 10.40 12.60 -10.69
C LEU A 62 9.95 11.43 -11.57
N HIS A 63 8.93 11.68 -12.38
CA HIS A 63 8.43 10.72 -13.36
C HIS A 63 8.62 11.29 -14.77
N TYR A 64 8.76 10.42 -15.75
CA TYR A 64 8.83 10.82 -17.17
C TYR A 64 7.96 9.93 -18.05
N HIS A 65 7.52 10.48 -19.18
CA HIS A 65 6.80 9.73 -20.22
C HIS A 65 7.44 9.97 -21.59
N ASN A 66 7.12 9.10 -22.56
CA ASN A 66 7.64 9.16 -23.93
C ASN A 66 9.17 9.08 -23.99
N GLN A 67 9.75 7.97 -23.53
CA GLN A 67 11.18 7.72 -23.68
C GLN A 67 11.54 7.51 -25.15
N PRO A 68 12.74 7.92 -25.61
CA PRO A 68 13.17 7.66 -26.98
C PRO A 68 13.11 6.17 -27.34
N ARG A 69 12.74 5.84 -28.58
CA ARG A 69 12.53 4.45 -29.05
C ARG A 69 13.71 3.49 -28.81
N GLU A 70 14.93 3.99 -28.69
CA GLU A 70 16.16 3.20 -28.47
C GLU A 70 16.57 3.12 -26.99
N THR A 71 15.74 3.64 -26.08
CA THR A 71 15.99 3.58 -24.63
C THR A 71 15.10 2.54 -23.97
N SER A 72 15.71 1.64 -23.21
CA SER A 72 15.00 0.64 -22.39
C SER A 72 14.87 1.12 -20.94
N GLN A 73 13.71 0.89 -20.32
CA GLN A 73 13.53 1.11 -18.89
C GLN A 73 14.23 -0.01 -18.10
N THR A 74 15.02 0.35 -17.09
CA THR A 74 15.51 -0.59 -16.08
C THR A 74 14.87 -0.21 -14.75
N GLY A 75 14.22 -1.13 -14.03
CA GLY A 75 13.63 -0.83 -12.72
C GLY A 75 12.15 -0.39 -12.73
N TYR A 76 11.80 0.65 -11.97
CA TYR A 76 10.41 1.08 -11.67
C TYR A 76 9.73 1.87 -12.80
N GLY A 77 9.85 1.41 -14.05
CA GLY A 77 9.13 1.99 -15.17
C GLY A 77 9.48 3.47 -15.41
N ASP A 78 8.48 4.35 -15.33
CA ASP A 78 8.53 5.80 -15.55
C ASP A 78 9.33 6.61 -14.51
N LEU A 79 9.94 5.92 -13.53
CA LEU A 79 10.77 6.50 -12.46
C LEU A 79 12.27 6.36 -12.70
N SER A 80 12.69 5.68 -13.78
CA SER A 80 14.08 5.20 -13.93
C SER A 80 14.83 5.92 -15.04
N LEU A 81 15.89 6.66 -14.69
CA LEU A 81 16.61 7.53 -15.63
C LEU A 81 18.05 7.05 -15.83
N SER A 82 18.60 7.33 -17.03
CA SER A 82 20.00 7.02 -17.32
C SER A 82 20.93 7.83 -16.42
N GLN A 83 22.10 7.27 -16.10
CA GLN A 83 23.08 7.95 -15.24
C GLN A 83 23.49 9.33 -15.77
N PRO A 84 23.75 9.54 -17.08
CA PRO A 84 24.04 10.88 -17.60
C PRO A 84 22.90 11.87 -17.41
N ALA A 85 21.63 11.41 -17.51
CA ALA A 85 20.47 12.26 -17.25
C ALA A 85 20.35 12.63 -15.76
N PHE A 86 20.68 11.70 -14.85
CA PHE A 86 20.77 11.99 -13.41
C PHE A 86 21.79 13.07 -13.11
N GLU A 87 23.02 12.89 -13.59
CA GLU A 87 24.11 13.83 -13.31
C GLU A 87 23.79 15.22 -13.85
N ALA A 88 23.29 15.30 -15.09
CA ALA A 88 22.89 16.56 -15.69
C ALA A 88 21.80 17.28 -14.89
N MET A 89 20.81 16.56 -14.35
CA MET A 89 19.78 17.15 -13.49
C MET A 89 20.30 17.50 -12.10
N ARG A 90 21.22 16.69 -11.54
CA ARG A 90 21.82 16.94 -10.23
C ARG A 90 22.62 18.24 -10.19
N THR A 91 23.18 18.66 -11.33
CA THR A 91 23.88 19.96 -11.43
C THR A 91 22.94 21.18 -11.38
N GLN A 92 21.63 21.00 -11.55
CA GLN A 92 20.62 22.07 -11.55
C GLN A 92 20.23 22.50 -10.12
N ARG A 93 21.20 22.97 -9.33
CA ARG A 93 21.04 23.32 -7.90
C ARG A 93 20.08 24.47 -7.62
N HIS A 94 19.68 25.22 -8.64
CA HIS A 94 18.68 26.28 -8.51
C HIS A 94 17.25 25.74 -8.51
N VAL A 95 17.02 24.52 -9.05
CA VAL A 95 15.71 23.86 -9.06
C VAL A 95 15.55 22.97 -7.83
N PHE A 96 16.55 22.11 -7.58
CA PHE A 96 16.56 21.22 -6.44
C PHE A 96 17.66 21.63 -5.45
N SER A 97 17.28 21.80 -4.19
CA SER A 97 18.23 21.90 -3.08
C SER A 97 19.12 20.65 -3.00
N ASP A 98 18.51 19.48 -3.16
CA ASP A 98 19.19 18.19 -3.32
C ASP A 98 18.40 17.31 -4.29
N LEU A 99 19.12 16.56 -5.11
CA LEU A 99 18.61 15.49 -5.97
C LEU A 99 19.33 14.21 -5.60
N VAL A 100 18.59 13.24 -5.05
CA VAL A 100 19.12 11.99 -4.47
C VAL A 100 18.65 10.77 -5.23
N GLY A 101 19.40 9.68 -5.23
CA GLY A 101 19.05 8.48 -5.97
C GLY A 101 18.78 7.25 -5.16
N PHE A 102 17.94 6.36 -5.67
CA PHE A 102 17.81 5.01 -5.13
C PHE A 102 17.37 3.98 -6.20
N VAL A 103 17.92 2.78 -6.14
CA VAL A 103 17.45 1.58 -6.85
C VAL A 103 17.29 0.46 -5.84
N PRO A 104 16.12 -0.18 -5.81
CA PRO A 104 15.95 -1.43 -5.08
C PRO A 104 16.84 -2.49 -5.73
N LEU A 105 17.81 -3.03 -4.99
CA LEU A 105 18.31 -4.38 -5.35
C LEU A 105 17.31 -5.45 -4.89
N SER A 106 16.33 -5.06 -4.06
CA SER A 106 15.39 -5.91 -3.32
C SER A 106 14.21 -6.48 -4.11
N PHE A 107 14.12 -6.33 -5.45
CA PHE A 107 13.09 -7.05 -6.23
C PHE A 107 13.19 -8.58 -6.06
N SER A 108 14.39 -9.07 -5.72
CA SER A 108 14.67 -10.34 -5.07
C SER A 108 15.57 -10.04 -3.87
N LYS A 109 15.32 -10.62 -2.68
CA LYS A 109 16.20 -10.43 -1.53
C LYS A 109 17.65 -10.73 -1.93
N THR A 110 18.59 -9.87 -1.50
CA THR A 110 20.01 -10.03 -1.88
C THR A 110 20.72 -10.92 -0.88
N VAL A 111 21.57 -11.83 -1.37
CA VAL A 111 22.43 -12.64 -0.51
C VAL A 111 23.45 -11.75 0.19
N VAL A 112 23.37 -11.71 1.51
CA VAL A 112 24.25 -10.96 2.42
C VAL A 112 24.76 -11.91 3.49
N ARG A 113 26.06 -11.90 3.75
CA ARG A 113 26.69 -12.68 4.81
C ARG A 113 27.13 -11.75 5.96
N PHE A 114 26.52 -11.96 7.12
CA PHE A 114 26.89 -11.34 8.39
C PHE A 114 27.67 -12.39 9.21
N GLY A 115 29.01 -12.39 9.14
CA GLY A 115 29.82 -13.47 9.73
C GLY A 115 29.96 -14.69 8.82
N ASP A 116 29.63 -15.90 9.28
CA ASP A 116 29.96 -17.14 8.54
C ASP A 116 28.82 -17.67 7.66
N ALA A 117 27.56 -17.38 8.00
CA ALA A 117 26.41 -17.90 7.25
C ALA A 117 25.85 -16.87 6.23
N PRO A 118 25.63 -17.28 4.97
CA PRO A 118 24.91 -16.45 3.99
C PRO A 118 23.42 -16.40 4.33
N GLU A 119 22.86 -15.20 4.31
CA GLU A 119 21.45 -14.92 4.54
C GLU A 119 20.89 -14.01 3.45
N GLU A 120 19.60 -13.73 3.50
CA GLU A 120 18.93 -12.79 2.61
C GLU A 120 18.61 -11.47 3.34
N ALA A 121 18.85 -10.33 2.69
CA ALA A 121 18.51 -9.00 3.20
C ALA A 121 17.94 -8.09 2.10
N ALA A 122 17.10 -7.13 2.50
CA ALA A 122 16.66 -6.05 1.61
C ALA A 122 17.78 -5.01 1.47
N VAL A 123 18.34 -4.89 0.28
CA VAL A 123 19.46 -4.01 -0.01
C VAL A 123 19.01 -2.97 -1.02
N ASP A 124 19.20 -1.71 -0.66
CA ASP A 124 18.98 -0.63 -1.59
C ASP A 124 20.30 0.01 -1.93
N MET A 125 20.34 0.47 -3.15
CA MET A 125 21.48 1.16 -3.68
C MET A 125 21.05 2.64 -3.75
N VAL A 126 21.82 3.59 -3.20
CA VAL A 126 21.42 5.00 -3.03
C VAL A 126 22.54 6.01 -3.28
N SER A 127 22.20 7.23 -3.71
CA SER A 127 23.24 8.23 -4.03
C SER A 127 24.03 8.64 -2.81
N GLY A 128 25.25 9.13 -3.03
CA GLY A 128 26.11 9.57 -1.94
C GLY A 128 25.51 10.70 -1.12
N ASN A 129 24.64 11.54 -1.72
CA ASN A 129 23.89 12.57 -0.98
C ASN A 129 22.51 12.08 -0.48
N PHE A 130 22.18 10.78 -0.52
CA PHE A 130 20.85 10.28 -0.20
C PHE A 130 20.38 10.65 1.20
N PHE A 131 21.19 10.33 2.21
CA PHE A 131 20.84 10.62 3.59
C PHE A 131 20.85 12.12 3.88
N SER A 132 21.81 12.87 3.34
CA SER A 132 21.91 14.32 3.55
C SER A 132 20.77 15.08 2.86
N GLY A 133 20.41 14.73 1.63
CA GLY A 133 19.33 15.38 0.88
C GLY A 133 17.94 15.06 1.43
N LEU A 134 17.78 13.87 2.03
CA LEU A 134 16.60 13.56 2.84
C LEU A 134 16.65 14.25 4.21
N GLY A 135 17.82 14.60 4.73
CA GLY A 135 17.98 15.20 6.07
C GLY A 135 17.97 14.16 7.19
N VAL A 136 18.39 12.92 6.88
CA VAL A 136 18.50 11.82 7.83
C VAL A 136 19.81 11.95 8.61
N VAL A 137 19.71 12.02 9.93
CA VAL A 137 20.86 12.05 10.83
C VAL A 137 21.21 10.63 11.28
N PRO A 138 22.49 10.23 11.34
CA PRO A 138 22.87 8.90 11.79
C PRO A 138 22.57 8.69 13.28
N ALA A 139 22.06 7.51 13.60
CA ALA A 139 22.00 7.04 14.98
C ALA A 139 23.40 6.70 15.49
N ARG A 140 24.29 6.23 14.60
CA ARG A 140 25.68 5.91 14.89
C ARG A 140 26.56 5.94 13.64
N GLY A 141 27.84 6.27 13.80
CA GLY A 141 28.80 6.31 12.69
C GLY A 141 28.53 7.49 11.74
N ARG A 142 28.79 7.27 10.44
CA ARG A 142 28.53 8.24 9.37
C ARG A 142 27.58 7.67 8.32
N MET A 143 26.98 8.57 7.55
CA MET A 143 26.20 8.22 6.36
C MET A 143 27.10 8.08 5.13
N LEU A 144 26.51 7.56 4.05
CA LEU A 144 27.12 7.64 2.71
C LEU A 144 27.32 9.11 2.32
N THR A 145 28.39 9.36 1.57
CA THR A 145 28.74 10.68 1.03
C THR A 145 28.91 10.63 -0.48
N PRO A 146 28.87 11.77 -1.20
CA PRO A 146 29.19 11.82 -2.62
C PRO A 146 30.58 11.28 -3.00
N GLU A 147 31.53 11.27 -2.06
CA GLU A 147 32.87 10.70 -2.27
C GLU A 147 32.84 9.17 -2.25
N ASP A 148 32.01 8.56 -1.40
CA ASP A 148 31.79 7.10 -1.43
C ASP A 148 31.17 6.66 -2.76
N GLU A 149 30.29 7.49 -3.35
CA GLU A 149 29.71 7.27 -4.68
C GLU A 149 30.75 7.40 -5.79
N SER A 150 31.56 8.46 -5.79
CA SER A 150 32.52 8.74 -6.87
C SER A 150 33.74 7.83 -6.87
N GLN A 151 34.19 7.38 -5.69
CA GLN A 151 35.31 6.46 -5.54
C GLN A 151 34.88 4.98 -5.59
N HIS A 152 33.59 4.71 -5.76
CA HIS A 152 33.02 3.36 -5.68
C HIS A 152 33.42 2.62 -4.40
N THR A 153 33.46 3.34 -3.27
CA THR A 153 33.91 2.80 -1.99
C THR A 153 32.94 1.72 -1.52
N GLN A 154 33.47 0.56 -1.16
CA GLN A 154 32.68 -0.58 -0.67
C GLN A 154 32.25 -0.37 0.78
N VAL A 155 31.29 0.53 0.99
CA VAL A 155 30.73 0.87 2.30
C VAL A 155 29.22 0.66 2.35
N ALA A 156 28.71 0.32 3.53
CA ALA A 156 27.29 0.08 3.77
C ALA A 156 26.78 0.84 5.00
N VAL A 157 25.53 1.28 4.95
CA VAL A 157 24.80 1.85 6.10
C VAL A 157 23.68 0.88 6.49
N LEU A 158 23.59 0.52 7.77
CA LEU A 158 22.54 -0.36 8.27
C LEU A 158 21.27 0.42 8.63
N SER A 159 20.11 -0.20 8.45
CA SER A 159 18.88 0.29 9.09
C SER A 159 18.90 -0.03 10.59
N TYR A 160 18.17 0.77 11.37
CA TYR A 160 18.10 0.58 12.81
C TYR A 160 17.49 -0.78 13.20
N ASN A 161 16.53 -1.26 12.39
CA ASN A 161 15.91 -2.58 12.57
C ASN A 161 16.91 -3.71 12.27
N CYS A 162 17.66 -3.61 11.18
CA CYS A 162 18.72 -4.56 10.84
C CYS A 162 19.80 -4.62 11.95
N TRP A 163 20.25 -3.46 12.44
CA TRP A 163 21.20 -3.36 13.56
C TRP A 163 20.65 -3.97 14.86
N THR A 164 19.34 -3.81 15.12
CA THR A 164 18.69 -4.41 16.30
C THR A 164 18.58 -5.92 16.17
N ARG A 165 18.08 -6.43 15.04
CA ARG A 165 17.82 -7.87 14.83
C ARG A 165 19.09 -8.70 14.67
N ARG A 166 20.04 -8.22 13.87
CA ARG A 166 21.23 -9.00 13.47
C ARG A 166 22.45 -8.73 14.33
N PHE A 167 22.58 -7.52 14.84
CA PHE A 167 23.75 -7.12 15.64
C PHE A 167 23.41 -6.92 17.11
N ALA A 168 22.17 -7.19 17.55
CA ALA A 168 21.72 -6.98 18.94
C ALA A 168 22.04 -5.57 19.48
N ARG A 169 22.01 -4.55 18.60
CA ARG A 169 22.44 -3.17 18.89
C ARG A 169 23.90 -3.04 19.36
N ASN A 170 24.78 -3.91 18.88
CA ASN A 170 26.19 -3.89 19.23
C ASN A 170 26.82 -2.54 18.82
N PRO A 171 27.40 -1.77 19.76
CA PRO A 171 28.03 -0.48 19.50
C PRO A 171 29.20 -0.56 18.50
N SER A 172 29.81 -1.73 18.34
CA SER A 172 30.95 -1.98 17.48
C SER A 172 30.56 -2.45 16.07
N ALA A 173 29.27 -2.37 15.69
CA ALA A 173 28.83 -2.74 14.34
C ALA A 173 29.42 -1.85 13.23
N PRO A 174 29.48 -0.50 13.36
CA PRO A 174 30.28 0.33 12.46
C PRO A 174 31.77 -0.03 12.58
N GLY A 175 32.42 -0.26 11.43
CA GLY A 175 33.79 -0.77 11.31
C GLY A 175 33.87 -2.26 10.99
N GLN A 176 32.79 -3.03 11.15
CA GLN A 176 32.76 -4.43 10.75
C GLN A 176 32.52 -4.59 9.25
N THR A 177 33.04 -5.68 8.70
CA THR A 177 32.84 -6.07 7.30
C THR A 177 31.67 -7.03 7.20
N LEU A 178 30.74 -6.74 6.30
CA LEU A 178 29.72 -7.68 5.81
C LEU A 178 30.02 -8.00 4.35
N TYR A 179 29.41 -9.05 3.81
CA TYR A 179 29.62 -9.40 2.40
C TYR A 179 28.30 -9.35 1.65
N ILE A 180 28.22 -8.51 0.62
CA ILE A 180 27.05 -8.40 -0.27
C ILE A 180 27.47 -8.97 -1.60
N LYS A 181 26.78 -10.01 -2.08
CA LYS A 181 27.18 -10.72 -3.30
C LYS A 181 28.67 -11.14 -3.28
N GLY A 182 29.22 -11.41 -2.09
CA GLY A 182 30.60 -11.91 -1.90
C GLY A 182 31.66 -10.82 -1.85
N MET A 183 31.29 -9.60 -2.18
CA MET A 183 32.16 -8.45 -2.06
C MET A 183 32.13 -7.93 -0.63
N PRO A 184 33.30 -7.62 -0.03
CA PRO A 184 33.37 -7.07 1.32
C PRO A 184 32.88 -5.62 1.31
N PHE A 185 31.93 -5.29 2.19
CA PHE A 185 31.49 -3.93 2.47
C PHE A 185 31.74 -3.60 3.93
N THR A 186 32.34 -2.44 4.20
CA THR A 186 32.55 -1.96 5.57
C THR A 186 31.32 -1.19 6.03
N ILE A 187 30.78 -1.56 7.19
CA ILE A 187 29.66 -0.83 7.80
C ILE A 187 30.18 0.51 8.31
N VAL A 188 29.69 1.62 7.77
CA VAL A 188 30.13 2.97 8.16
C VAL A 188 29.19 3.66 9.13
N GLY A 189 27.94 3.20 9.24
CA GLY A 189 26.97 3.77 10.16
C GLY A 189 25.62 3.06 10.21
N VAL A 190 24.75 3.60 11.07
CA VAL A 190 23.38 3.14 11.30
C VAL A 190 22.42 4.32 11.12
N ALA A 191 21.38 4.12 10.32
CA ALA A 191 20.34 5.11 10.08
C ALA A 191 19.49 5.43 11.33
N ALA A 192 18.78 6.56 11.29
CA ALA A 192 17.87 6.97 12.35
C ALA A 192 16.81 5.90 12.64
N HIS A 193 16.36 5.81 13.90
CA HIS A 193 15.41 4.77 14.34
C HIS A 193 14.08 4.76 13.56
N ASP A 194 13.61 5.93 13.14
CA ASP A 194 12.37 6.09 12.38
C ASP A 194 12.56 5.93 10.87
N PHE A 195 13.79 5.87 10.37
CA PHE A 195 14.06 5.82 8.93
C PHE A 195 14.14 4.37 8.43
N PHE A 196 13.18 3.97 7.61
CA PHE A 196 13.02 2.61 7.07
C PHE A 196 13.26 2.52 5.55
N GLY A 197 13.75 3.59 4.93
CA GLY A 197 13.95 3.68 3.49
C GLY A 197 12.84 4.43 2.77
N VAL A 198 12.88 4.40 1.44
CA VAL A 198 11.93 5.06 0.55
C VAL A 198 11.16 4.06 -0.32
N GLU A 199 11.12 2.77 0.08
CA GLU A 199 10.52 1.66 -0.68
C GLU A 199 9.16 1.15 -0.20
N ARG A 200 8.37 0.59 -1.13
CA ARG A 200 6.93 0.29 -0.92
C ARG A 200 6.76 -0.90 0.00
N GLY A 201 6.07 -0.69 1.13
CA GLY A 201 5.55 -1.81 1.94
C GLY A 201 6.63 -2.73 2.53
N GLY A 202 7.89 -2.29 2.55
CA GLY A 202 9.03 -3.03 3.08
C GLY A 202 9.97 -2.10 3.86
N SER A 203 10.79 -2.68 4.73
CA SER A 203 11.89 -1.97 5.41
C SER A 203 13.21 -2.37 4.76
N THR A 204 13.98 -1.41 4.26
CA THR A 204 15.34 -1.67 3.77
C THR A 204 16.21 -2.11 4.95
N ASP A 205 17.01 -3.17 4.79
CA ASP A 205 17.94 -3.62 5.83
C ASP A 205 19.28 -2.87 5.77
N LEU A 206 19.76 -2.54 4.55
CA LEU A 206 21.01 -1.80 4.35
C LEU A 206 21.04 -1.02 3.04
N TRP A 207 21.83 0.05 3.02
CA TRP A 207 22.05 0.91 1.85
C TRP A 207 23.52 0.90 1.41
N ILE A 208 23.76 0.86 0.11
CA ILE A 208 25.10 1.00 -0.52
C ILE A 208 25.06 2.08 -1.63
N PRO A 209 26.18 2.65 -2.11
CA PRO A 209 26.16 3.75 -3.09
C PRO A 209 25.55 3.41 -4.49
N LEU A 210 24.70 4.27 -5.08
CA LEU A 210 24.09 4.16 -6.42
C LEU A 210 23.35 5.43 -6.96
N GLN A 211 23.03 5.38 -8.25
CA GLN A 211 22.50 6.26 -9.28
C GLN A 211 20.98 6.07 -9.65
N THR A 212 20.03 6.87 -9.11
CA THR A 212 18.62 7.12 -9.61
C THR A 212 18.09 8.44 -8.97
N MET A 213 16.78 8.84 -8.89
CA MET A 213 16.38 10.23 -8.51
C MET A 213 15.09 10.50 -7.68
N ILE A 214 15.19 11.42 -6.70
CA ILE A 214 14.17 12.13 -5.91
C ILE A 214 14.73 13.54 -5.65
N GLY A 215 13.97 14.60 -5.95
CA GLY A 215 14.42 15.99 -5.81
C GLY A 215 13.67 16.75 -4.72
N ARG A 216 14.34 17.69 -4.04
CA ARG A 216 13.69 18.65 -3.12
C ARG A 216 13.70 20.05 -3.71
N LEU A 217 12.53 20.61 -4.02
CA LEU A 217 12.41 21.94 -4.64
C LEU A 217 13.09 23.04 -3.79
N ALA A 218 13.83 23.95 -4.44
CA ALA A 218 14.45 25.11 -3.78
C ALA A 218 13.41 26.07 -3.15
N PRO A 219 13.77 26.84 -2.10
CA PRO A 219 12.83 27.74 -1.45
C PRO A 219 12.26 28.79 -2.43
N GLY A 220 10.93 28.92 -2.48
CA GLY A 220 10.25 29.91 -3.33
C GLY A 220 10.07 29.52 -4.80
N VAL A 221 10.59 28.35 -5.23
CA VAL A 221 10.41 27.85 -6.60
C VAL A 221 9.14 27.02 -6.69
N SER A 222 8.23 27.42 -7.59
CA SER A 222 7.02 26.65 -7.87
C SER A 222 7.31 25.47 -8.80
N GLU A 223 6.50 24.41 -8.71
CA GLU A 223 6.56 23.24 -9.61
C GLU A 223 6.52 23.65 -11.10
N LYS A 224 5.68 24.62 -11.47
CA LYS A 224 5.59 25.11 -12.85
C LYS A 224 6.89 25.78 -13.32
N GLN A 225 7.56 26.54 -12.44
CA GLN A 225 8.85 27.16 -12.76
C GLN A 225 9.96 26.12 -12.87
N ALA A 226 9.98 25.14 -11.97
CA ALA A 226 10.93 24.04 -12.00
C ALA A 226 10.77 23.17 -13.27
N LEU A 227 9.54 22.86 -13.70
CA LEU A 227 9.28 22.17 -14.96
C LEU A 227 9.75 22.98 -16.18
N ALA A 228 9.47 24.29 -16.20
CA ALA A 228 9.92 25.16 -17.29
C ALA A 228 11.45 25.22 -17.41
N GLN A 229 12.19 25.06 -16.31
CA GLN A 229 13.65 25.07 -16.28
C GLN A 229 14.27 23.71 -16.61
N LEU A 230 13.67 22.61 -16.15
CA LEU A 230 14.22 21.26 -16.34
C LEU A 230 13.79 20.61 -17.65
N GLN A 231 12.61 20.91 -18.18
CA GLN A 231 12.10 20.31 -19.41
C GLN A 231 13.09 20.49 -20.59
N PRO A 232 13.66 21.68 -20.86
CA PRO A 232 14.65 21.86 -21.92
C PRO A 232 16.00 21.16 -21.66
N VAL A 233 16.37 20.96 -20.39
CA VAL A 233 17.59 20.22 -20.02
C VAL A 233 17.36 18.73 -20.30
N TYR A 234 16.21 18.20 -19.87
CA TYR A 234 15.83 16.81 -20.10
C TYR A 234 15.75 16.48 -21.58
N GLU A 235 15.09 17.31 -22.39
CA GLU A 235 15.02 17.13 -23.84
C GLU A 235 16.40 17.03 -24.48
N ARG A 236 17.39 17.80 -24.01
CA ARG A 236 18.76 17.75 -24.53
C ARG A 236 19.48 16.46 -24.15
N VAL A 237 19.36 16.03 -22.90
CA VAL A 237 20.09 14.87 -22.37
C VAL A 237 19.44 13.54 -22.74
N ALA A 238 18.14 13.53 -23.01
CA ALA A 238 17.41 12.34 -23.45
C ALA A 238 17.95 11.77 -24.78
N TYR A 239 18.58 12.62 -25.60
CA TYR A 239 19.19 12.21 -26.88
C TYR A 239 20.73 12.18 -26.84
N LEU A 240 21.35 12.29 -25.66
CA LEU A 240 22.81 12.09 -25.55
C LEU A 240 23.15 10.62 -25.82
N GLY A 241 24.05 10.38 -26.77
CA GLY A 241 24.46 9.04 -27.19
C GLY A 241 23.55 8.41 -28.25
N THR A 242 22.53 9.12 -28.76
CA THR A 242 21.71 8.68 -29.89
C THR A 242 21.98 9.53 -31.14
N ALA A 243 21.44 9.14 -32.30
CA ALA A 243 21.54 9.89 -33.56
C ALA A 243 20.70 11.19 -33.60
N GLY A 244 20.13 11.61 -32.47
CA GLY A 244 19.24 12.76 -32.36
C GLY A 244 17.74 12.41 -32.46
N ARG A 245 16.89 13.44 -32.34
CA ARG A 245 15.42 13.31 -32.36
C ARG A 245 14.88 13.15 -33.79
N ARG A 246 14.06 12.12 -34.04
CA ARG A 246 13.36 11.94 -35.32
C ARG A 246 12.11 12.84 -35.43
N ALA A 247 11.73 13.20 -36.65
CA ALA A 247 10.65 14.16 -36.91
C ALA A 247 9.25 13.65 -36.50
N ASP A 248 9.06 12.33 -36.42
CA ASP A 248 7.82 11.65 -36.03
C ASP A 248 7.70 11.43 -34.50
N GLU A 249 8.75 11.73 -33.73
CA GLU A 249 8.81 11.44 -32.30
C GLU A 249 8.30 12.62 -31.45
N GLN A 250 7.40 12.33 -30.52
CA GLN A 250 6.96 13.32 -29.52
C GLN A 250 8.12 13.68 -28.60
N PRO A 251 8.25 14.97 -28.20
CA PRO A 251 9.32 15.36 -27.30
C PRO A 251 9.14 14.66 -25.93
N PRO A 252 10.23 14.18 -25.32
CA PRO A 252 10.18 13.49 -24.04
C PRO A 252 9.76 14.49 -22.95
N ARG A 253 8.80 14.14 -22.09
CA ARG A 253 8.21 15.06 -21.10
C ARG A 253 8.46 14.60 -19.67
N ILE A 254 8.82 15.54 -18.79
CA ILE A 254 8.90 15.33 -17.35
C ILE A 254 7.66 15.90 -16.65
N TYR A 255 7.30 15.31 -15.51
CA TYR A 255 6.32 15.84 -14.58
C TYR A 255 6.74 15.54 -13.14
N PHE A 256 6.24 16.33 -12.19
CA PHE A 256 6.48 16.07 -10.78
C PHE A 256 5.26 15.43 -10.14
N THR A 257 5.49 14.56 -9.16
CA THR A 257 4.47 14.15 -8.21
C THR A 257 4.94 14.49 -6.80
N PRO A 258 4.08 15.05 -5.93
CA PRO A 258 4.43 15.26 -4.53
C PRO A 258 4.80 13.93 -3.87
N ALA A 259 5.95 13.85 -3.19
CA ALA A 259 6.40 12.63 -2.52
C ALA A 259 5.65 12.39 -1.19
N ARG A 260 4.34 12.13 -1.30
CA ARG A 260 3.48 11.70 -0.19
C ARG A 260 3.47 10.18 -0.14
N GLY A 261 4.48 9.60 0.50
CA GLY A 261 4.73 8.16 0.35
C GLY A 261 5.05 7.80 -1.10
N ILE A 262 5.12 6.51 -1.39
CA ILE A 262 5.69 6.03 -2.65
C ILE A 262 4.58 5.88 -3.69
N ALA A 263 4.79 6.50 -4.84
CA ALA A 263 3.89 6.47 -5.97
C ALA A 263 3.56 5.02 -6.39
N GLY A 264 2.30 4.75 -6.78
CA GLY A 264 1.76 3.43 -7.13
C GLY A 264 0.98 2.72 -6.02
N LEU A 265 1.26 3.00 -4.74
CA LEU A 265 0.42 2.52 -3.63
C LEU A 265 -0.88 3.33 -3.54
N ARG A 266 -0.83 4.65 -3.79
CA ARG A 266 -2.03 5.48 -3.83
C ARG A 266 -2.94 5.11 -4.99
N GLU A 267 -2.47 4.97 -6.23
CA GLU A 267 -3.38 4.66 -7.35
C GLU A 267 -4.10 3.31 -7.23
N SER A 268 -3.47 2.31 -6.59
CA SER A 268 -4.08 0.99 -6.39
C SER A 268 -4.90 0.87 -5.11
N VAL A 269 -4.63 1.69 -4.07
CA VAL A 269 -5.23 1.57 -2.74
C VAL A 269 -6.10 2.78 -2.35
N ASP A 270 -6.02 3.92 -3.05
CA ASP A 270 -6.79 5.15 -2.77
C ASP A 270 -8.30 4.96 -2.99
N THR A 271 -8.73 4.33 -4.09
CA THR A 271 -10.17 4.12 -4.34
C THR A 271 -10.80 3.19 -3.29
N PRO A 272 -10.23 2.01 -2.97
CA PRO A 272 -10.74 1.16 -1.89
C PRO A 272 -10.69 1.84 -0.52
N LEU A 273 -9.62 2.57 -0.19
CA LEU A 273 -9.50 3.23 1.11
C LEU A 273 -10.46 4.42 1.26
N ARG A 274 -10.72 5.20 0.21
CA ARG A 274 -11.74 6.26 0.26
C ARG A 274 -13.14 5.69 0.42
N ALA A 275 -13.47 4.60 -0.27
CA ALA A 275 -14.74 3.91 -0.05
C ALA A 275 -14.87 3.43 1.40
N LEU A 276 -13.79 2.89 1.97
CA LEU A 276 -13.72 2.50 3.37
C LEU A 276 -13.89 3.71 4.32
N MET A 277 -13.28 4.87 4.02
CA MET A 277 -13.48 6.10 4.80
C MET A 277 -14.94 6.56 4.82
N VAL A 278 -15.58 6.56 3.64
CA VAL A 278 -17.01 6.93 3.54
C VAL A 278 -17.84 5.97 4.38
N ALA A 279 -17.60 4.66 4.25
CA ALA A 279 -18.31 3.65 5.02
C ALA A 279 -18.15 3.86 6.53
N VAL A 280 -16.94 4.15 6.98
CA VAL A 280 -16.58 4.28 8.40
C VAL A 280 -17.08 5.61 8.99
N GLY A 281 -17.10 6.68 8.19
CA GLY A 281 -17.78 7.93 8.52
C GLY A 281 -19.31 7.74 8.66
N LEU A 282 -19.93 6.97 7.77
CA LEU A 282 -21.34 6.60 7.91
C LEU A 282 -21.61 5.77 9.18
N VAL A 283 -20.71 4.85 9.53
CA VAL A 283 -20.79 4.10 10.80
C VAL A 283 -20.74 5.05 12.00
N LEU A 284 -19.91 6.10 11.97
CA LEU A 284 -19.87 7.11 13.05
C LEU A 284 -21.21 7.86 13.15
N VAL A 285 -21.78 8.27 12.02
CA VAL A 285 -23.09 8.95 11.99
C VAL A 285 -24.17 8.04 12.56
N ILE A 286 -24.20 6.76 12.18
CA ILE A 286 -25.14 5.76 12.70
C ILE A 286 -24.94 5.57 14.22
N ALA A 287 -23.70 5.45 14.68
CA ALA A 287 -23.38 5.29 16.10
C ALA A 287 -23.87 6.50 16.92
N CYS A 288 -23.59 7.72 16.46
CA CYS A 288 -24.06 8.95 17.07
C CYS A 288 -25.61 9.04 17.08
N SER A 289 -26.26 8.61 15.99
CA SER A 289 -27.72 8.63 15.85
C SER A 289 -28.40 7.60 16.77
N ASN A 290 -27.81 6.41 16.92
CA ASN A 290 -28.27 5.39 17.87
C ASN A 290 -28.20 5.90 19.31
N VAL A 291 -27.06 6.47 19.70
CA VAL A 291 -26.87 7.02 21.04
C VAL A 291 -27.86 8.17 21.29
N ALA A 292 -28.07 9.02 20.29
CA ALA A 292 -29.06 10.09 20.33
C ALA A 292 -30.48 9.55 20.60
N MET A 293 -30.93 8.56 19.83
CA MET A 293 -32.25 7.96 19.99
C MET A 293 -32.42 7.30 21.37
N LEU A 294 -31.39 6.60 21.85
CA LEU A 294 -31.38 5.99 23.18
C LEU A 294 -31.45 7.04 24.29
N LEU A 295 -30.72 8.17 24.16
CA LEU A 295 -30.75 9.27 25.12
C LEU A 295 -32.12 9.97 25.12
N VAL A 296 -32.72 10.20 23.96
CA VAL A 296 -34.07 10.79 23.84
C VAL A 296 -35.11 9.87 24.47
N ALA A 297 -35.07 8.57 24.17
CA ALA A 297 -35.99 7.58 24.75
C ALA A 297 -35.85 7.50 26.29
N ARG A 298 -34.61 7.45 26.79
CA ARG A 298 -34.32 7.39 28.24
C ARG A 298 -34.75 8.66 28.97
N ASN A 299 -34.50 9.83 28.38
CA ASN A 299 -34.88 11.11 28.98
C ASN A 299 -36.39 11.32 28.95
N SER A 300 -37.08 10.84 27.90
CA SER A 300 -38.55 10.82 27.84
C SER A 300 -39.14 9.92 28.92
N ALA A 301 -38.58 8.73 29.15
CA ALA A 301 -38.99 7.86 30.25
C ALA A 301 -38.76 8.50 31.65
N ARG A 302 -37.73 9.35 31.78
CA ARG A 302 -37.41 10.08 33.01
C ARG A 302 -38.12 11.45 33.14
N GLN A 303 -39.02 11.78 32.24
CA GLN A 303 -39.68 13.09 32.21
C GLN A 303 -40.47 13.39 33.50
N ARG A 304 -41.10 12.38 34.12
CA ARG A 304 -41.79 12.54 35.42
C ARG A 304 -40.84 12.93 36.56
N GLU A 305 -39.65 12.34 36.60
CA GLU A 305 -38.60 12.65 37.59
C GLU A 305 -38.16 14.10 37.47
N PHE A 306 -37.97 14.58 36.23
CA PHE A 306 -37.56 15.97 35.97
C PHE A 306 -38.64 16.98 36.35
N SER A 307 -39.91 16.71 36.03
CA SER A 307 -41.04 17.55 36.42
C SER A 307 -41.20 17.64 37.94
N LEU A 308 -41.08 16.52 38.65
CA LEU A 308 -41.13 16.49 40.12
C LEU A 308 -39.98 17.28 40.76
N ARG A 309 -38.75 17.12 40.26
CA ARG A 309 -37.59 17.90 40.76
C ARG A 309 -37.72 19.39 40.49
N SER A 310 -38.24 19.76 39.32
CA SER A 310 -38.50 21.16 39.00
C SER A 310 -39.58 21.75 39.91
N ALA A 311 -40.60 20.98 40.28
CA ALA A 311 -41.64 21.41 41.22
C ALA A 311 -41.09 21.57 42.66
N LEU A 312 -40.10 20.77 43.05
CA LEU A 312 -39.38 20.87 44.33
C LEU A 312 -38.31 21.98 44.36
N GLY A 313 -38.23 22.82 43.33
CA GLY A 313 -37.31 23.97 43.29
C GLY A 313 -35.91 23.69 42.73
N ALA A 314 -35.68 22.53 42.10
CA ALA A 314 -34.40 22.27 41.44
C ALA A 314 -34.20 23.23 40.25
N GLY A 315 -33.14 24.04 40.28
CA GLY A 315 -32.81 24.98 39.21
C GLY A 315 -32.49 24.28 37.88
N ARG A 316 -32.87 24.89 36.75
CA ARG A 316 -32.66 24.36 35.38
C ARG A 316 -31.19 24.02 35.09
N VAL A 317 -30.26 24.79 35.65
CA VAL A 317 -28.81 24.57 35.53
C VAL A 317 -28.38 23.27 36.21
N ARG A 318 -29.00 22.88 37.32
CA ARG A 318 -28.69 21.62 38.04
C ARG A 318 -29.05 20.40 37.19
N LEU A 319 -30.26 20.40 36.61
CA LEU A 319 -30.74 19.32 35.74
C LEU A 319 -29.91 19.23 34.45
N PHE A 320 -29.54 20.39 33.88
CA PHE A 320 -28.68 20.46 32.72
C PHE A 320 -27.28 19.89 32.99
N ARG A 321 -26.63 20.32 34.09
CA ARG A 321 -25.30 19.85 34.47
C ARG A 321 -25.27 18.34 34.71
N GLN A 322 -26.33 17.80 35.30
CA GLN A 322 -26.50 16.38 35.58
C GLN A 322 -26.61 15.54 34.29
N LEU A 323 -27.45 15.96 33.33
CA LEU A 323 -27.56 15.28 32.02
C LEU A 323 -26.24 15.35 31.25
N LEU A 324 -25.56 16.50 31.32
CA LEU A 324 -24.23 16.68 30.72
C LEU A 324 -23.20 15.71 31.33
N THR A 325 -23.23 15.49 32.64
CA THR A 325 -22.30 14.55 33.30
C THR A 325 -22.60 13.10 32.94
N GLU A 326 -23.88 12.72 32.82
CA GLU A 326 -24.27 11.37 32.36
C GLU A 326 -23.79 11.11 30.92
N SER A 327 -24.01 12.06 30.01
CA SER A 327 -23.55 11.95 28.62
C SER A 327 -22.02 11.95 28.50
N LEU A 328 -21.33 12.80 29.26
CA LEU A 328 -19.86 12.86 29.25
C LEU A 328 -19.24 11.55 29.74
N LEU A 329 -19.83 10.93 30.77
CA LEU A 329 -19.36 9.66 31.31
C LEU A 329 -19.54 8.51 30.29
N LEU A 330 -20.66 8.49 29.56
CA LEU A 330 -20.90 7.53 28.47
C LEU A 330 -19.92 7.71 27.32
N VAL A 331 -19.70 8.95 26.87
CA VAL A 331 -18.73 9.26 25.79
C VAL A 331 -17.31 8.90 26.22
N ALA A 332 -16.92 9.19 27.46
CA ALA A 332 -15.61 8.82 27.99
C ALA A 332 -15.43 7.29 28.05
N ALA A 333 -16.43 6.54 28.53
CA ALA A 333 -16.38 5.08 28.58
C ALA A 333 -16.34 4.46 27.17
N GLY A 334 -17.19 4.95 26.25
CA GLY A 334 -17.18 4.53 24.84
C GLY A 334 -15.87 4.88 24.14
N GLY A 335 -15.29 6.03 24.45
CA GLY A 335 -13.98 6.46 23.96
C GLY A 335 -12.84 5.57 24.43
N ALA A 336 -12.80 5.24 25.73
CA ALA A 336 -11.79 4.34 26.29
C ALA A 336 -11.89 2.93 25.70
N ALA A 337 -13.10 2.38 25.61
CA ALA A 337 -13.34 1.10 24.97
C ALA A 337 -13.01 1.13 23.46
N GLY A 338 -13.35 2.23 22.77
CA GLY A 338 -13.02 2.45 21.37
C GLY A 338 -11.52 2.53 21.12
N TRP A 339 -10.76 3.16 22.02
CA TRP A 339 -9.30 3.19 21.93
C TRP A 339 -8.68 1.80 22.07
N LEU A 340 -9.12 1.02 23.06
CA LEU A 340 -8.67 -0.37 23.24
C LEU A 340 -8.98 -1.22 22.00
N LEU A 341 -10.19 -1.05 21.43
CA LEU A 341 -10.58 -1.71 20.19
C LEU A 341 -9.69 -1.28 19.02
N ALA A 342 -9.36 0.02 18.90
CA ALA A 342 -8.51 0.52 17.85
C ALA A 342 -7.08 -0.05 17.91
N VAL A 343 -6.49 -0.12 19.12
CA VAL A 343 -5.19 -0.76 19.33
C VAL A 343 -5.24 -2.23 18.92
N TRP A 344 -6.25 -2.96 19.39
CA TRP A 344 -6.40 -4.38 19.10
C TRP A 344 -6.58 -4.66 17.60
N VAL A 345 -7.43 -3.89 16.90
CA VAL A 345 -7.65 -4.03 15.46
C VAL A 345 -6.39 -3.67 14.67
N SER A 346 -5.70 -2.58 15.02
CA SER A 346 -4.44 -2.20 14.36
C SER A 346 -3.37 -3.28 14.49
N GLU A 347 -3.20 -3.86 15.69
CA GLU A 347 -2.24 -4.95 15.89
C GLU A 347 -2.64 -6.23 15.15
N ALA A 348 -3.92 -6.60 15.16
CA ALA A 348 -4.41 -7.76 14.44
C ALA A 348 -4.18 -7.62 12.92
N LEU A 349 -4.44 -6.43 12.36
CA LEU A 349 -4.17 -6.13 10.96
C LEU A 349 -2.67 -6.14 10.63
N ALA A 350 -1.82 -5.58 11.50
CA ALA A 350 -0.37 -5.61 11.31
C ALA A 350 0.18 -7.05 11.25
N ARG A 351 -0.28 -7.91 12.17
CA ARG A 351 0.10 -9.33 12.22
C ARG A 351 -0.41 -10.11 11.01
N TRP A 352 -1.66 -9.89 10.61
CA TRP A 352 -2.23 -10.53 9.44
C TRP A 352 -1.52 -10.13 8.14
N ALA A 353 -1.13 -8.85 8.03
CA ALA A 353 -0.37 -8.34 6.89
C ALA A 353 1.12 -8.76 6.89
N GLY A 354 1.62 -9.39 7.96
CA GLY A 354 3.03 -9.80 8.07
C GLY A 354 4.01 -8.62 8.03
N SER A 355 3.58 -7.43 8.44
CA SER A 355 4.36 -6.19 8.30
C SER A 355 4.83 -5.65 9.65
N ASP A 356 6.11 -5.25 9.74
CA ASP A 356 6.70 -4.60 10.93
C ASP A 356 6.30 -3.11 11.05
N VAL A 357 5.31 -2.64 10.27
CA VAL A 357 4.90 -1.24 10.25
C VAL A 357 4.12 -0.93 11.53
N ASN A 358 4.56 0.10 12.25
CA ASN A 358 3.86 0.58 13.43
C ASN A 358 2.53 1.26 13.04
N LEU A 359 1.42 0.51 13.10
CA LEU A 359 0.05 0.97 12.87
C LEU A 359 -0.59 1.57 14.14
N ALA A 360 0.21 2.20 14.99
CA ALA A 360 -0.26 2.81 16.23
C ALA A 360 -1.45 3.75 15.96
N PRO A 361 -2.55 3.63 16.72
CA PRO A 361 -3.70 4.50 16.55
C PRO A 361 -3.35 5.99 16.72
N ASP A 362 -3.84 6.82 15.79
CA ASP A 362 -3.60 8.24 15.74
C ASP A 362 -4.46 8.98 16.79
N ARG A 363 -3.78 9.68 17.70
CA ARG A 363 -4.42 10.43 18.78
C ARG A 363 -5.27 11.60 18.26
N ALA A 364 -4.88 12.24 17.17
CA ALA A 364 -5.62 13.36 16.60
C ALA A 364 -7.01 12.91 16.11
N VAL A 365 -7.07 11.73 15.50
CA VAL A 365 -8.33 11.11 15.05
C VAL A 365 -9.20 10.71 16.23
N LEU A 366 -8.61 10.15 17.29
CA LEU A 366 -9.33 9.85 18.52
C LEU A 366 -9.98 11.12 19.09
N PHE A 367 -9.23 12.22 19.23
CA PHE A 367 -9.77 13.47 19.73
C PHE A 367 -10.85 14.06 18.81
N PHE A 368 -10.68 13.96 17.49
CA PHE A 368 -11.67 14.40 16.52
C PHE A 368 -12.98 13.61 16.62
N THR A 369 -12.89 12.27 16.66
CA THR A 369 -14.06 11.39 16.79
C THR A 369 -14.74 11.55 18.15
N LEU A 370 -13.98 11.68 19.24
CA LEU A 370 -14.49 12.03 20.56
C LEU A 370 -15.23 13.37 20.56
N ALA A 371 -14.67 14.40 19.92
CA ALA A 371 -15.30 15.72 19.82
C ALA A 371 -16.64 15.64 19.08
N ILE A 372 -16.70 14.90 17.95
CA ILE A 372 -17.95 14.69 17.21
C ILE A 372 -18.97 13.92 18.05
N SER A 373 -18.58 12.83 18.70
CA SER A 373 -19.47 12.06 19.56
C SER A 373 -19.97 12.88 20.75
N PHE A 374 -19.12 13.74 21.32
CA PHE A 374 -19.52 14.67 22.37
C PHE A 374 -20.52 15.71 21.86
N VAL A 375 -20.26 16.36 20.72
CA VAL A 375 -21.19 17.31 20.10
C VAL A 375 -22.53 16.63 19.79
N ALA A 376 -22.53 15.41 19.26
CA ALA A 376 -23.75 14.64 19.03
C ALA A 376 -24.49 14.37 20.34
N ALA A 377 -23.80 13.89 21.37
CA ALA A 377 -24.39 13.63 22.68
C ALA A 377 -24.98 14.90 23.33
N LEU A 378 -24.38 16.08 23.09
CA LEU A 378 -24.94 17.37 23.51
C LEU A 378 -26.21 17.69 22.72
N VAL A 379 -26.12 17.76 21.38
CA VAL A 379 -27.23 18.17 20.51
C VAL A 379 -28.47 17.31 20.77
N PHE A 380 -28.30 15.99 20.85
CA PHE A 380 -29.40 15.05 21.03
C PHE A 380 -29.77 14.80 22.49
N GLY A 381 -28.81 14.86 23.42
CA GLY A 381 -29.09 14.81 24.85
C GLY A 381 -29.92 16.00 25.34
N PHE A 382 -29.83 17.14 24.67
CA PHE A 382 -30.59 18.35 24.99
C PHE A 382 -31.91 18.50 24.24
N ALA A 383 -32.19 17.69 23.22
CA ALA A 383 -33.46 17.72 22.49
C ALA A 383 -34.71 17.67 23.40
N PRO A 384 -34.75 16.85 24.48
CA PRO A 384 -35.89 16.80 25.40
C PRO A 384 -36.00 18.00 26.36
N LEU A 385 -34.92 18.76 26.60
CA LEU A 385 -34.97 19.90 27.53
C LEU A 385 -35.71 21.10 26.93
N ARG A 386 -35.77 21.19 25.59
CA ARG A 386 -36.54 22.22 24.88
C ARG A 386 -38.06 22.05 25.06
N SER A 387 -38.56 20.82 25.18
CA SER A 387 -39.99 20.57 25.42
C SER A 387 -40.37 20.80 26.89
N VAL A 388 -39.49 20.47 27.84
CA VAL A 388 -39.70 20.72 29.29
C VAL A 388 -39.71 22.20 29.63
N SER A 389 -39.00 23.05 28.88
CA SER A 389 -38.95 24.50 29.15
C SER A 389 -40.16 25.27 28.64
N ARG A 390 -41.02 24.67 27.80
CA ARG A 390 -42.22 25.30 27.22
C ARG A 390 -43.54 24.85 27.86
N VAL A 391 -43.55 23.72 28.58
CA VAL A 391 -44.79 23.18 29.18
C VAL A 391 -44.82 23.50 30.68
N PRO A 392 -45.82 24.25 31.17
CA PRO A 392 -45.95 24.55 32.58
C PRO A 392 -46.12 23.28 33.43
N PRO A 393 -45.52 23.20 34.64
CA PRO A 393 -45.50 21.99 35.48
C PRO A 393 -46.89 21.43 35.81
N TRP A 394 -47.90 22.28 35.90
CA TRP A 394 -49.29 21.90 36.20
C TRP A 394 -50.02 21.25 35.02
N VAL A 395 -49.61 21.54 33.78
CA VAL A 395 -50.18 20.90 32.58
C VAL A 395 -49.67 19.47 32.46
N ALA A 396 -48.38 19.25 32.70
CA ALA A 396 -47.74 17.93 32.63
C ALA A 396 -48.30 16.90 33.63
N LEU A 397 -48.88 17.35 34.75
CA LEU A 397 -49.50 16.49 35.77
C LEU A 397 -50.97 16.13 35.45
N ARG A 398 -51.68 16.96 34.67
CA ARG A 398 -53.09 16.72 34.29
C ARG A 398 -53.25 15.95 32.98
N THR A 399 -52.28 15.99 32.09
CA THR A 399 -52.37 15.37 30.77
C THR A 399 -51.75 13.98 30.74
N SER A 400 -52.41 12.99 31.35
CA SER A 400 -51.91 11.61 31.43
C SER A 400 -52.37 10.69 30.27
N GLY A 401 -52.96 11.22 29.19
CA GLY A 401 -53.39 10.35 28.07
C GLY A 401 -53.54 10.99 26.69
N THR A 402 -53.60 12.32 26.58
CA THR A 402 -54.05 12.99 25.33
C THR A 402 -53.02 13.92 24.68
N SER A 403 -51.82 14.09 25.25
CA SER A 403 -50.78 14.97 24.69
C SER A 403 -49.90 14.35 23.61
N ALA A 404 -50.07 13.06 23.29
CA ALA A 404 -49.33 12.40 22.21
C ALA A 404 -49.61 13.03 20.82
N SER A 405 -50.65 13.86 20.69
CA SER A 405 -51.08 14.48 19.44
C SER A 405 -50.55 15.91 19.19
N GLN A 406 -49.96 16.59 20.19
CA GLN A 406 -49.60 18.02 20.07
C GLN A 406 -48.18 18.29 19.55
N ASP A 407 -47.28 17.30 19.50
CA ASP A 407 -45.92 17.48 18.96
C ASP A 407 -45.69 16.66 17.67
N ARG A 408 -46.62 16.79 16.72
CA ARG A 408 -46.55 16.19 15.38
C ARG A 408 -45.23 16.49 14.66
N ALA A 409 -44.62 17.64 14.91
CA ALA A 409 -43.34 18.04 14.34
C ALA A 409 -42.17 17.24 14.95
N GLY A 410 -42.11 17.09 16.28
CA GLY A 410 -41.11 16.27 16.96
C GLY A 410 -41.21 14.78 16.60
N PHE A 411 -42.43 14.25 16.50
CA PHE A 411 -42.68 12.86 16.08
C PHE A 411 -42.26 12.60 14.62
N ARG A 412 -42.58 13.52 13.69
CA ARG A 412 -42.15 13.43 12.28
C ARG A 412 -40.64 13.55 12.12
N ALA A 413 -39.98 14.45 12.87
CA ALA A 413 -38.52 14.57 12.86
C ALA A 413 -37.85 13.28 13.35
N GLY A 414 -38.37 12.68 14.42
CA GLY A 414 -37.91 11.38 14.92
C GLY A 414 -38.04 10.27 13.87
N GLN A 415 -39.21 10.15 13.23
CA GLN A 415 -39.44 9.16 12.17
C GLN A 415 -38.48 9.35 10.99
N ILE A 416 -38.22 10.58 10.53
CA ILE A 416 -37.27 10.85 9.44
C ILE A 416 -35.86 10.38 9.81
N VAL A 417 -35.40 10.65 11.04
CA VAL A 417 -34.09 10.20 11.53
C VAL A 417 -34.00 8.68 11.54
N VAL A 418 -35.04 7.98 12.03
CA VAL A 418 -35.07 6.51 12.06
C VAL A 418 -35.02 5.94 10.64
N THR A 419 -35.85 6.45 9.73
CA THR A 419 -35.92 5.93 8.35
C THR A 419 -34.60 6.18 7.61
N MET A 420 -34.00 7.38 7.75
CA MET A 420 -32.70 7.69 7.18
C MET A 420 -31.60 6.79 7.75
N GLN A 421 -31.62 6.54 9.05
CA GLN A 421 -30.67 5.64 9.70
C GLN A 421 -30.82 4.20 9.20
N MET A 422 -32.04 3.67 9.11
CA MET A 422 -32.30 2.33 8.59
C MET A 422 -31.83 2.20 7.14
N ALA A 423 -32.05 3.24 6.32
CA ALA A 423 -31.55 3.29 4.94
C ALA A 423 -30.01 3.28 4.89
N LEU A 424 -29.33 4.06 5.74
CA LEU A 424 -27.87 4.06 5.84
C LEU A 424 -27.31 2.71 6.30
N CYS A 425 -27.93 2.08 7.30
CA CYS A 425 -27.55 0.73 7.74
C CYS A 425 -27.69 -0.29 6.60
N LEU A 426 -28.80 -0.24 5.86
CA LEU A 426 -29.02 -1.15 4.72
C LEU A 426 -27.99 -0.92 3.61
N ALA A 427 -27.70 0.35 3.28
CA ALA A 427 -26.69 0.69 2.27
C ALA A 427 -25.29 0.18 2.66
N LEU A 428 -24.88 0.34 3.93
CA LEU A 428 -23.62 -0.19 4.43
C LEU A 428 -23.59 -1.73 4.43
N LEU A 429 -24.69 -2.38 4.80
CA LEU A 429 -24.78 -3.83 4.81
C LEU A 429 -24.64 -4.40 3.39
N VAL A 430 -25.30 -3.78 2.40
CA VAL A 430 -25.17 -4.15 0.98
C VAL A 430 -23.75 -3.91 0.49
N GLY A 431 -23.15 -2.76 0.81
CA GLY A 431 -21.75 -2.45 0.45
C GLY A 431 -20.75 -3.43 1.05
N ALA A 432 -20.89 -3.76 2.34
CA ALA A 432 -20.07 -4.76 3.02
C ALA A 432 -20.27 -6.16 2.42
N GLY A 433 -21.51 -6.56 2.16
CA GLY A 433 -21.83 -7.83 1.52
C GLY A 433 -21.21 -7.95 0.13
N LEU A 434 -21.25 -6.87 -0.67
CA LEU A 434 -20.61 -6.83 -1.99
C LEU A 434 -19.08 -6.89 -1.88
N ALA A 435 -18.48 -6.24 -0.89
CA ALA A 435 -17.04 -6.29 -0.65
C ALA A 435 -16.59 -7.71 -0.24
N VAL A 436 -17.31 -8.36 0.68
CA VAL A 436 -17.05 -9.76 1.07
C VAL A 436 -17.23 -10.69 -0.13
N ARG A 437 -18.31 -10.52 -0.89
CA ARG A 437 -18.53 -11.29 -2.14
C ARG A 437 -17.39 -11.06 -3.13
N THR A 438 -16.88 -9.85 -3.26
CA THR A 438 -15.75 -9.53 -4.14
C THR A 438 -14.47 -10.21 -3.65
N LEU A 439 -14.21 -10.22 -2.35
CA LEU A 439 -13.07 -10.93 -1.77
C LEU A 439 -13.16 -12.44 -2.04
N LEU A 440 -14.32 -13.05 -1.79
CA LEU A 440 -14.56 -14.47 -2.09
C LEU A 440 -14.43 -14.78 -3.58
N ASN A 441 -14.87 -13.86 -4.46
CA ASN A 441 -14.68 -14.00 -5.90
C ASN A 441 -13.21 -13.89 -6.31
N LEU A 442 -12.41 -13.07 -5.62
CA LEU A 442 -10.97 -12.93 -5.89
C LEU A 442 -10.17 -14.13 -5.38
N GLU A 443 -10.57 -14.68 -4.23
CA GLU A 443 -9.95 -15.88 -3.65
C GLU A 443 -10.21 -17.13 -4.52
N ASN A 444 -11.39 -17.20 -5.14
CA ASN A 444 -11.78 -18.29 -6.04
C ASN A 444 -11.64 -17.93 -7.53
N ALA A 445 -10.96 -16.82 -7.85
CA ALA A 445 -10.76 -16.42 -9.24
C ALA A 445 -9.93 -17.47 -9.96
N ASN A 446 -10.34 -17.88 -11.16
CA ASN A 446 -9.51 -18.73 -11.99
C ASN A 446 -8.29 -17.93 -12.46
N LEU A 447 -7.13 -18.28 -11.90
CA LEU A 447 -5.86 -17.63 -12.24
C LEU A 447 -5.24 -18.16 -13.54
N GLY A 448 -5.81 -19.22 -14.14
CA GLY A 448 -5.18 -19.95 -15.24
C GLY A 448 -3.92 -20.71 -14.82
N LEU A 449 -3.70 -20.86 -13.51
CA LEU A 449 -2.61 -21.60 -12.88
C LEU A 449 -3.06 -22.19 -11.53
N ARG A 450 -2.35 -23.22 -11.07
CA ARG A 450 -2.57 -23.89 -9.79
C ARG A 450 -1.75 -23.22 -8.69
N ALA A 451 -2.38 -22.38 -7.88
CA ALA A 451 -1.74 -21.72 -6.74
C ALA A 451 -1.61 -22.63 -5.51
N GLN A 452 -2.50 -23.61 -5.35
CA GLN A 452 -2.51 -24.52 -4.21
C GLN A 452 -1.46 -25.63 -4.40
N GLY A 453 -0.63 -25.87 -3.38
CA GLY A 453 0.42 -26.89 -3.44
C GLY A 453 1.68 -26.50 -4.22
N LEU A 454 1.75 -25.27 -4.75
CA LEU A 454 2.92 -24.76 -5.45
C LEU A 454 3.84 -24.00 -4.46
N LEU A 455 5.07 -24.49 -4.27
CA LEU A 455 6.08 -23.80 -3.49
C LEU A 455 6.98 -22.99 -4.42
N VAL A 456 7.04 -21.67 -4.22
CA VAL A 456 7.83 -20.75 -5.05
C VAL A 456 8.87 -20.04 -4.20
N PHE A 457 10.14 -20.20 -4.54
CA PHE A 457 11.26 -19.52 -3.90
C PHE A 457 12.33 -19.16 -4.92
N GLY A 458 13.20 -18.22 -4.58
CA GLY A 458 14.37 -17.87 -5.40
C GLY A 458 15.61 -18.52 -4.83
N ILE A 459 16.50 -18.99 -5.70
CA ILE A 459 17.86 -19.37 -5.31
C ILE A 459 18.81 -18.50 -6.12
N THR A 460 19.77 -17.88 -5.44
CA THR A 460 20.88 -17.21 -6.11
C THR A 460 22.03 -18.23 -6.23
N PRO A 461 22.66 -18.39 -7.40
CA PRO A 461 23.78 -19.31 -7.55
C PRO A 461 24.95 -18.87 -6.65
N PRO A 462 25.82 -19.80 -6.22
CA PRO A 462 27.04 -19.46 -5.50
C PRO A 462 27.86 -18.42 -6.27
N GLN A 463 28.37 -17.41 -5.56
CA GLN A 463 29.13 -16.30 -6.17
C GLN A 463 30.49 -16.74 -6.76
N SER A 464 30.94 -17.96 -6.46
CA SER A 464 32.13 -18.54 -7.07
C SER A 464 31.93 -18.91 -8.55
N LEU A 465 30.69 -18.93 -9.04
CA LEU A 465 30.37 -19.21 -10.44
C LEU A 465 30.39 -17.88 -11.22
N HIS A 466 31.33 -17.75 -12.16
CA HIS A 466 31.57 -16.48 -12.87
C HIS A 466 31.12 -16.53 -14.33
N ASN A 467 30.79 -17.72 -14.85
CA ASN A 467 30.47 -17.93 -16.26
C ASN A 467 29.07 -18.54 -16.42
N ASP A 468 28.33 -18.12 -17.46
CA ASP A 468 26.97 -18.60 -17.74
C ASP A 468 26.86 -20.13 -17.83
N PRO A 469 27.79 -20.88 -18.46
CA PRO A 469 27.71 -22.34 -18.50
C PRO A 469 27.82 -23.00 -17.12
N GLU A 470 28.52 -22.38 -16.18
CA GLU A 470 28.63 -22.89 -14.80
C GLU A 470 27.33 -22.67 -14.02
N VAL A 471 26.71 -21.51 -14.21
CA VAL A 471 25.41 -21.17 -13.60
C VAL A 471 24.30 -22.07 -14.16
N ILE A 472 24.29 -22.31 -15.47
CA ILE A 472 23.33 -23.22 -16.11
C ILE A 472 23.47 -24.63 -15.54
N ARG A 473 24.71 -25.16 -15.43
CA ARG A 473 24.96 -26.48 -14.83
C ARG A 473 24.55 -26.55 -13.37
N PHE A 474 24.74 -25.47 -12.60
CA PHE A 474 24.27 -25.39 -11.21
C PHE A 474 22.75 -25.55 -11.12
N TYR A 475 21.99 -24.81 -11.92
CA TYR A 475 20.52 -24.90 -11.91
C TYR A 475 20.01 -26.25 -12.43
N GLN A 476 20.66 -26.82 -13.45
CA GLN A 476 20.34 -28.19 -13.92
C GLN A 476 20.53 -29.22 -12.81
N GLY A 477 21.70 -29.25 -12.16
CA GLY A 477 21.95 -30.17 -11.06
C GLY A 477 21.07 -29.94 -9.83
N LEU A 478 20.65 -28.70 -9.59
CA LEU A 478 19.66 -28.37 -8.56
C LEU A 478 18.27 -28.94 -8.90
N MET A 479 17.82 -28.77 -10.15
CA MET A 479 16.54 -29.33 -10.61
C MET A 479 16.54 -30.86 -10.53
N ASP A 480 17.61 -31.53 -10.96
CA ASP A 480 17.73 -32.98 -10.88
C ASP A 480 17.57 -33.48 -9.44
N ARG A 481 18.22 -32.79 -8.47
CA ARG A 481 18.11 -33.14 -7.05
C ARG A 481 16.71 -32.89 -6.50
N LEU A 482 16.07 -31.78 -6.89
CA LEU A 482 14.72 -31.45 -6.43
C LEU A 482 13.69 -32.46 -6.97
N ARG A 483 13.80 -32.87 -8.24
CA ARG A 483 12.91 -33.84 -8.89
C ARG A 483 12.98 -35.24 -8.26
N ILE A 484 14.08 -35.60 -7.61
CA ILE A 484 14.27 -36.91 -6.95
C ILE A 484 13.69 -36.93 -5.52
N LEU A 485 13.39 -35.78 -4.91
CA LEU A 485 12.87 -35.74 -3.54
C LEU A 485 11.48 -36.39 -3.47
N PRO A 486 11.23 -37.32 -2.52
CA PRO A 486 9.95 -38.05 -2.43
C PRO A 486 8.71 -37.16 -2.21
N SER A 487 8.90 -35.95 -1.69
CA SER A 487 7.82 -34.98 -1.43
C SER A 487 7.61 -33.99 -2.58
N VAL A 488 8.38 -34.08 -3.66
CA VAL A 488 8.28 -33.20 -4.84
C VAL A 488 7.61 -33.96 -5.97
N GLU A 489 6.43 -33.49 -6.39
CA GLU A 489 5.71 -34.06 -7.54
C GLU A 489 6.41 -33.72 -8.86
N SER A 490 6.79 -32.45 -9.02
CA SER A 490 7.50 -31.94 -10.19
C SER A 490 8.20 -30.62 -9.84
N ALA A 491 9.25 -30.27 -10.59
CA ALA A 491 10.01 -29.04 -10.37
C ALA A 491 10.48 -28.43 -11.70
N THR A 492 10.40 -27.11 -11.75
CA THR A 492 10.85 -26.26 -12.86
C THR A 492 11.43 -24.97 -12.28
N PHE A 493 12.05 -24.14 -13.13
CA PHE A 493 12.51 -22.81 -12.77
C PHE A 493 11.86 -21.75 -13.66
N VAL A 494 11.90 -20.51 -13.20
CA VAL A 494 11.36 -19.38 -13.93
C VAL A 494 12.19 -18.14 -13.59
N GLN A 495 12.44 -17.29 -14.58
CA GLN A 495 13.19 -16.06 -14.37
C GLN A 495 12.38 -15.05 -13.54
N ILE A 496 11.15 -14.76 -13.96
CA ILE A 496 10.24 -13.87 -13.22
C ILE A 496 9.11 -14.68 -12.61
N ARG A 497 9.06 -14.67 -11.28
CA ARG A 497 8.00 -15.34 -10.52
C ARG A 497 6.63 -14.67 -10.78
N PRO A 498 5.60 -15.44 -11.17
CA PRO A 498 4.24 -14.93 -11.26
C PRO A 498 3.77 -14.34 -9.92
N GLY A 499 2.94 -13.30 -9.96
CA GLY A 499 2.37 -12.64 -8.78
C GLY A 499 3.28 -11.62 -8.08
N THR A 500 4.53 -11.43 -8.54
CA THR A 500 5.44 -10.41 -7.99
C THR A 500 5.11 -8.98 -8.45
N GLY A 501 4.21 -8.82 -9.42
CA GLY A 501 3.84 -7.54 -10.00
C GLY A 501 4.83 -7.01 -11.05
N GLY A 502 5.97 -7.68 -11.28
CA GLY A 502 6.92 -7.39 -12.35
C GLY A 502 6.60 -8.16 -13.64
N SER A 503 7.04 -7.64 -14.78
CA SER A 503 7.01 -8.35 -16.07
C SER A 503 8.10 -7.83 -17.00
N ASN A 504 8.71 -8.72 -17.78
CA ASN A 504 9.46 -8.29 -18.96
C ASN A 504 8.45 -7.98 -20.06
N ASN A 505 8.62 -6.83 -20.73
CA ASN A 505 7.76 -6.41 -21.82
C ASN A 505 8.66 -5.97 -22.98
N THR A 506 8.27 -6.34 -24.19
CA THR A 506 8.99 -6.00 -25.42
C THR A 506 8.02 -5.84 -26.58
N ILE A 507 8.53 -5.51 -27.76
CA ILE A 507 7.80 -5.59 -29.02
C ILE A 507 8.13 -6.95 -29.64
N ALA A 508 7.10 -7.68 -30.05
CA ALA A 508 7.27 -8.93 -30.79
C ALA A 508 7.04 -8.72 -32.28
N PHE A 509 7.85 -9.40 -33.09
CA PHE A 509 7.68 -9.54 -34.54
C PHE A 509 7.27 -10.98 -34.81
N VAL A 510 6.23 -11.18 -35.61
CA VAL A 510 5.77 -12.51 -36.04
C VAL A 510 6.02 -12.63 -37.54
N ASP A 511 6.85 -13.57 -37.93
CA ASP A 511 7.37 -13.74 -39.30
C ASP A 511 7.92 -12.44 -39.91
N GLY A 512 8.62 -11.65 -39.09
CA GLY A 512 9.19 -10.35 -39.49
C GLY A 512 8.19 -9.19 -39.56
N VAL A 513 6.90 -9.42 -39.26
CA VAL A 513 5.87 -8.38 -39.30
C VAL A 513 5.48 -7.94 -37.88
N GLN A 514 5.44 -6.63 -37.65
CA GLN A 514 4.83 -6.05 -36.46
C GLN A 514 3.32 -5.78 -36.74
N PRO A 515 2.40 -6.13 -35.82
CA PRO A 515 0.99 -5.78 -35.99
C PRO A 515 0.78 -4.26 -36.02
N HIS A 516 -0.14 -3.81 -36.87
CA HIS A 516 -0.47 -2.41 -37.18
C HIS A 516 -1.24 -1.68 -36.05
N GLU A 517 -0.76 -1.73 -34.81
CA GLU A 517 -1.34 -0.99 -33.67
C GLU A 517 -0.35 -0.02 -33.04
N LYS A 518 -0.85 0.94 -32.24
CA LYS A 518 -0.01 1.86 -31.47
C LYS A 518 1.00 1.06 -30.63
N ILE A 519 2.24 1.55 -30.50
CA ILE A 519 3.35 0.86 -29.81
C ILE A 519 3.00 0.38 -28.39
N ILE A 520 2.15 1.11 -27.67
CA ILE A 520 1.74 0.78 -26.30
C ILE A 520 0.78 -0.42 -26.25
N ASP A 521 -0.05 -0.61 -27.29
CA ASP A 521 -1.00 -1.72 -27.41
C ASP A 521 -0.37 -2.99 -28.01
N SER A 522 0.84 -2.87 -28.57
CA SER A 522 1.62 -3.96 -29.19
C SER A 522 2.74 -4.49 -28.28
N MET A 523 2.75 -4.16 -26.99
CA MET A 523 3.70 -4.78 -26.06
C MET A 523 3.31 -6.24 -25.77
N VAL A 524 4.29 -7.14 -25.89
CA VAL A 524 4.19 -8.55 -25.51
C VAL A 524 4.98 -8.77 -24.23
N ARG A 525 4.38 -9.50 -23.29
CA ARG A 525 5.08 -9.96 -22.10
C ARG A 525 5.94 -11.17 -22.45
N TRP A 526 7.09 -11.27 -21.81
CA TRP A 526 7.87 -12.48 -21.93
C TRP A 526 8.47 -12.96 -20.63
N ASN A 527 8.80 -14.26 -20.59
CA ASN A 527 9.49 -14.87 -19.47
C ASN A 527 10.33 -16.06 -19.95
N ALA A 528 11.49 -16.25 -19.34
CA ALA A 528 12.26 -17.48 -19.49
C ALA A 528 11.79 -18.52 -18.46
N VAL A 529 11.46 -19.72 -18.92
CA VAL A 529 10.88 -20.80 -18.12
C VAL A 529 11.60 -22.10 -18.40
N GLY A 530 11.76 -22.93 -17.36
CA GLY A 530 12.36 -24.24 -17.53
C GLY A 530 11.42 -25.26 -18.17
N PRO A 531 11.92 -26.48 -18.41
CA PRO A 531 11.11 -27.61 -18.86
C PRO A 531 9.94 -27.92 -17.92
N ASP A 532 8.87 -28.49 -18.48
CA ASP A 532 7.61 -28.84 -17.77
C ASP A 532 6.93 -27.66 -17.06
N PHE A 533 7.22 -26.42 -17.44
CA PHE A 533 6.73 -25.25 -16.71
C PHE A 533 5.21 -25.20 -16.63
N PHE A 534 4.52 -25.42 -17.77
CA PHE A 534 3.07 -25.31 -17.81
C PHE A 534 2.41 -26.49 -17.07
N HIS A 535 3.00 -27.68 -17.13
CA HIS A 535 2.59 -28.81 -16.31
C HIS A 535 2.73 -28.54 -14.80
N VAL A 536 3.90 -28.09 -14.33
CA VAL A 536 4.17 -27.81 -12.90
C VAL A 536 3.25 -26.72 -12.37
N VAL A 537 3.08 -25.64 -13.14
CA VAL A 537 2.23 -24.50 -12.78
C VAL A 537 0.74 -24.81 -12.99
N GLY A 538 0.40 -25.89 -13.69
CA GLY A 538 -0.97 -26.33 -13.95
C GLY A 538 -1.72 -25.45 -14.94
N THR A 539 -1.01 -24.82 -15.87
CA THR A 539 -1.59 -24.06 -16.98
C THR A 539 -1.75 -24.98 -18.19
N PRO A 540 -2.97 -25.22 -18.70
CA PRO A 540 -3.15 -26.14 -19.82
C PRO A 540 -2.49 -25.66 -21.12
N ILE A 541 -1.80 -26.55 -21.82
CA ILE A 541 -1.44 -26.38 -23.23
C ILE A 541 -2.66 -26.78 -24.07
N LEU A 542 -3.16 -25.85 -24.88
CA LEU A 542 -4.35 -26.00 -25.70
C LEU A 542 -4.04 -26.56 -27.09
N LEU A 543 -2.86 -26.22 -27.63
CA LEU A 543 -2.36 -26.69 -28.91
C LEU A 543 -0.84 -26.91 -28.83
N GLY A 544 -0.32 -27.92 -29.50
CA GLY A 544 1.11 -28.20 -29.54
C GLY A 544 1.62 -28.90 -28.27
N ARG A 545 2.79 -28.48 -27.77
CA ARG A 545 3.48 -29.11 -26.63
C ARG A 545 4.08 -28.09 -25.64
N ASP A 546 4.40 -28.57 -24.44
CA ASP A 546 5.24 -27.87 -23.44
C ASP A 546 6.74 -27.93 -23.83
N PHE A 547 7.57 -27.19 -23.11
CA PHE A 547 9.03 -27.28 -23.13
C PHE A 547 9.51 -28.58 -22.49
N THR A 548 10.56 -29.13 -23.09
CA THR A 548 11.21 -30.36 -22.65
C THR A 548 12.69 -30.10 -22.39
N ASP A 549 13.37 -31.01 -21.68
CA ASP A 549 14.82 -30.90 -21.45
C ASP A 549 15.64 -30.89 -22.77
N ALA A 550 15.04 -31.27 -23.91
CA ALA A 550 15.66 -31.23 -25.23
C ALA A 550 15.70 -29.82 -25.87
N ASP A 551 14.86 -28.90 -25.41
CA ASP A 551 14.74 -27.52 -25.94
C ASP A 551 15.86 -26.62 -25.37
N SER A 552 17.11 -27.04 -25.58
CA SER A 552 18.32 -26.35 -25.10
C SER A 552 18.76 -25.21 -26.02
N ALA A 553 19.71 -24.40 -25.56
CA ALA A 553 20.32 -23.32 -26.37
C ALA A 553 20.97 -23.81 -27.69
N SER A 554 21.34 -25.08 -27.76
CA SER A 554 21.88 -25.73 -28.97
C SER A 554 20.83 -26.37 -29.87
N ALA A 555 19.57 -26.42 -29.44
CA ALA A 555 18.46 -26.96 -30.21
C ALA A 555 17.79 -25.88 -31.08
N LEU A 556 16.76 -26.28 -31.83
CA LEU A 556 15.89 -25.33 -32.51
C LEU A 556 15.27 -24.40 -31.45
N LYS A 557 15.37 -23.09 -31.68
CA LYS A 557 14.79 -22.08 -30.79
C LYS A 557 13.27 -22.15 -30.86
N VAL A 558 12.63 -22.42 -29.73
CA VAL A 558 11.20 -22.62 -29.63
C VAL A 558 10.56 -21.67 -28.64
N ALA A 559 9.28 -21.37 -28.84
CA ALA A 559 8.48 -20.56 -27.94
C ALA A 559 7.10 -21.18 -27.72
N VAL A 560 6.52 -20.91 -26.55
CA VAL A 560 5.12 -21.17 -26.24
C VAL A 560 4.44 -19.82 -26.05
N VAL A 561 3.26 -19.62 -26.62
CA VAL A 561 2.49 -18.37 -26.50
C VAL A 561 1.15 -18.60 -25.82
N ASN A 562 0.49 -17.56 -25.32
CA ASN A 562 -0.86 -17.70 -24.79
C ASN A 562 -1.95 -17.44 -25.85
N GLN A 563 -3.21 -17.75 -25.51
CA GLN A 563 -4.37 -17.50 -26.37
C GLN A 563 -4.47 -16.05 -26.84
N THR A 564 -4.30 -15.07 -25.93
CA THR A 564 -4.40 -13.65 -26.30
C THR A 564 -3.31 -13.19 -27.26
N PHE A 565 -2.12 -13.80 -27.21
CA PHE A 565 -1.10 -13.57 -28.22
C PHE A 565 -1.58 -14.04 -29.60
N VAL A 566 -2.13 -15.26 -29.69
CA VAL A 566 -2.64 -15.80 -30.96
C VAL A 566 -3.80 -14.94 -31.50
N GLU A 567 -4.75 -14.56 -30.66
CA GLU A 567 -5.89 -13.73 -31.05
C GLU A 567 -5.46 -12.38 -31.64
N ARG A 568 -4.38 -11.79 -31.12
CA ARG A 568 -3.91 -10.47 -31.53
C ARG A 568 -2.91 -10.50 -32.69
N TYR A 569 -1.98 -11.45 -32.67
CA TYR A 569 -0.87 -11.51 -33.63
C TYR A 569 -1.13 -12.46 -34.81
N LEU A 570 -1.97 -13.47 -34.63
CA LEU A 570 -2.26 -14.52 -35.61
C LEU A 570 -3.79 -14.74 -35.76
N PRO A 571 -4.62 -13.69 -35.94
CA PRO A 571 -6.08 -13.86 -35.98
C PRO A 571 -6.48 -14.75 -37.16
N GLY A 572 -7.17 -15.86 -36.88
CA GLY A 572 -7.66 -16.80 -37.89
C GLY A 572 -6.60 -17.67 -38.56
N HIS A 573 -5.34 -17.63 -38.11
CA HIS A 573 -4.23 -18.43 -38.66
C HIS A 573 -3.88 -19.60 -37.72
N GLN A 574 -3.26 -20.66 -38.26
CA GLN A 574 -2.79 -21.79 -37.45
C GLN A 574 -1.55 -21.34 -36.65
N PRO A 575 -1.56 -21.34 -35.31
CA PRO A 575 -0.54 -20.67 -34.52
C PRO A 575 0.83 -21.39 -34.49
N LEU A 576 0.86 -22.70 -34.76
CA LEU A 576 2.09 -23.50 -34.67
C LEU A 576 2.96 -23.32 -35.92
N GLY A 577 4.28 -23.24 -35.73
CA GLY A 577 5.27 -23.14 -36.82
C GLY A 577 5.63 -21.71 -37.25
N HIS A 578 4.86 -20.71 -36.83
CA HIS A 578 5.23 -19.29 -36.99
C HIS A 578 6.45 -18.94 -36.13
N HIS A 579 7.22 -17.93 -36.55
CA HIS A 579 8.42 -17.50 -35.85
C HIS A 579 8.21 -16.16 -35.14
N ILE A 580 8.66 -16.09 -33.89
CA ILE A 580 8.61 -14.90 -33.06
C ILE A 580 10.03 -14.38 -32.83
N ALA A 581 10.23 -13.08 -33.00
CA ALA A 581 11.43 -12.38 -32.54
C ALA A 581 11.07 -11.27 -31.55
N ILE A 582 11.82 -11.17 -30.45
CA ILE A 582 11.60 -10.19 -29.37
C ILE A 582 12.73 -9.16 -29.21
N ASP A 583 13.84 -9.35 -29.94
CA ASP A 583 15.04 -8.51 -29.91
C ASP A 583 15.19 -7.70 -31.21
N GLY A 584 14.06 -7.24 -31.76
CA GLY A 584 13.98 -6.57 -33.06
C GLY A 584 13.66 -7.52 -34.23
N GLU A 585 13.37 -6.94 -35.39
CA GLU A 585 12.92 -7.65 -36.60
C GLU A 585 13.90 -8.74 -37.05
N ASN A 586 15.21 -8.47 -36.92
CA ASN A 586 16.30 -9.40 -37.25
C ASN A 586 16.81 -10.18 -36.03
N GLY A 587 16.07 -10.19 -34.93
CA GLY A 587 16.42 -10.91 -33.72
C GLY A 587 16.40 -12.44 -33.92
N ALA A 588 16.79 -13.17 -32.86
CA ALA A 588 16.68 -14.62 -32.86
C ALA A 588 15.22 -15.04 -33.05
N GLN A 589 15.00 -15.92 -34.03
CA GLN A 589 13.67 -16.43 -34.39
C GLN A 589 13.35 -17.66 -33.54
N TYR A 590 12.23 -17.62 -32.82
CA TYR A 590 11.72 -18.72 -32.01
C TYR A 590 10.45 -19.27 -32.63
N MET A 591 10.46 -20.56 -32.99
CA MET A 591 9.29 -21.21 -33.58
C MET A 591 8.22 -21.50 -32.51
N ILE A 592 6.97 -21.13 -32.78
CA ILE A 592 5.85 -21.42 -31.89
C ILE A 592 5.56 -22.93 -31.92
N VAL A 593 5.79 -23.62 -30.80
CA VAL A 593 5.55 -25.06 -30.63
C VAL A 593 4.37 -25.39 -29.73
N GLY A 594 3.83 -24.38 -29.04
CA GLY A 594 2.69 -24.55 -28.14
C GLY A 594 1.88 -23.28 -27.95
N VAL A 595 0.60 -23.48 -27.63
CA VAL A 595 -0.32 -22.41 -27.19
C VAL A 595 -0.87 -22.79 -25.83
N ALA A 596 -0.53 -22.01 -24.81
CA ALA A 596 -1.03 -22.14 -23.45
C ALA A 596 -2.33 -21.37 -23.23
N GLN A 597 -3.12 -21.80 -22.25
CA GLN A 597 -4.24 -21.01 -21.74
C GLN A 597 -3.75 -19.68 -21.15
N ASN A 598 -4.58 -18.64 -21.23
CA ASN A 598 -4.31 -17.40 -20.52
C ASN A 598 -4.21 -17.62 -19.00
N SER A 599 -3.23 -16.98 -18.39
CA SER A 599 -3.04 -16.98 -16.93
C SER A 599 -2.80 -15.56 -16.42
N LYS A 600 -3.15 -15.32 -15.15
CA LYS A 600 -2.85 -14.08 -14.44
C LYS A 600 -1.38 -14.11 -14.03
N TYR A 601 -0.62 -13.11 -14.46
CA TYR A 601 0.83 -13.03 -14.35
C TYR A 601 1.29 -11.98 -13.33
N ARG A 602 0.79 -10.74 -13.38
CA ARG A 602 1.18 -9.66 -12.46
C ARG A 602 0.22 -9.49 -11.29
N ARG A 603 -1.09 -9.54 -11.55
CA ARG A 603 -2.15 -9.21 -10.58
C ARG A 603 -3.42 -10.01 -10.86
N VAL A 604 -4.18 -10.34 -9.82
CA VAL A 604 -5.45 -11.09 -9.95
C VAL A 604 -6.49 -10.37 -10.83
N ARG A 605 -6.53 -9.03 -10.79
CA ARG A 605 -7.53 -8.21 -11.52
C ARG A 605 -7.06 -7.73 -12.89
N GLU A 606 -5.95 -8.24 -13.43
CA GLU A 606 -5.47 -7.77 -14.73
C GLU A 606 -6.27 -8.35 -15.90
N GLN A 607 -6.31 -7.60 -17.00
CA GLN A 607 -6.78 -8.11 -18.27
C GLN A 607 -5.74 -9.05 -18.87
N ASP A 608 -6.21 -10.05 -19.61
CA ASP A 608 -5.33 -10.96 -20.32
C ASP A 608 -4.51 -10.17 -21.34
N SER A 609 -3.20 -10.40 -21.33
CA SER A 609 -2.24 -9.69 -22.18
C SER A 609 -1.48 -10.70 -23.04
N PRO A 610 -1.05 -10.34 -24.26
CA PRO A 610 -0.19 -11.19 -25.07
C PRO A 610 1.08 -11.59 -24.31
N MET A 611 1.39 -12.88 -24.27
CA MET A 611 2.56 -13.40 -23.58
C MET A 611 3.25 -14.52 -24.38
N ALA A 612 4.57 -14.45 -24.42
CA ALA A 612 5.45 -15.45 -24.99
C ALA A 612 6.41 -16.00 -23.92
N TYR A 613 6.68 -17.29 -23.97
CA TYR A 613 7.56 -18.00 -23.05
C TYR A 613 8.70 -18.61 -23.86
N PHE A 614 9.90 -18.61 -23.27
CA PHE A 614 11.14 -19.10 -23.90
C PHE A 614 11.87 -20.05 -22.94
N PRO A 615 12.53 -21.10 -23.43
CA PRO A 615 13.25 -22.07 -22.61
C PRO A 615 14.59 -21.55 -22.04
#